data_AF-A0AA94JHD7-F1
#
_entry.id   AF-A0AA94JHD7-F1
#
_cell.length_a   1.000
_cell.length_b   1.000
_cell.length_c   1.000
_cell.angle_alpha   90.00
_cell.angle_beta   90.00
_cell.angle_gamma   90.00
#
_symmetry.space_group_name_H-M   'P 1'
#
loop_
_entity.id
_entity.type
_entity.pdbx_description
1 polymer ?
#
loop_
_entity_poly.entity_id
_entity_poly.type
_entity_poly.pdbx_seq_one_letter_code
_entity_poly.pdbx_strand_id
1 'polypeptide(L)'
;MSYDREKHTTIVSLFKQGKTLAEIAAQYSLTRQRISQILAARGVSKYEGGHHLNAAQRSAERKAAREKAHMDRYGCTREQFLSVRGNRSQGSKSPWQAFHNQYQNALIRKVEWKLKFWEWWQVWVESGKWEERGRGAEAYCMCRVGDEGAYEVGNVYISTILHNSTLGRTLAFERTERRTALYYVIHSAGGRKAVSEELGLPRQYISQLANNGSMPNCWVADGRAAKLSAMTGGAYTVEDLVRLSVSLKQDSNEEAA
;
A
#
# COMPACT_ATOMS: atom_id res chain seq x y z
N MET A 1 -61.32 35.60 24.31
CA MET A 1 -60.53 34.99 23.21
C MET A 1 -60.87 33.51 23.16
N SER A 2 -61.42 33.02 22.05
CA SER A 2 -61.72 31.59 21.88
C SER A 2 -60.43 30.77 21.95
N TYR A 3 -60.43 29.73 22.79
CA TYR A 3 -59.30 28.82 22.96
C TYR A 3 -59.27 27.85 21.77
N ASP A 4 -58.45 28.15 20.77
CA ASP A 4 -58.29 27.29 19.59
C ASP A 4 -57.39 26.09 19.93
N ARG A 5 -58.04 24.98 20.33
CA ARG A 5 -57.37 23.72 20.69
C ARG A 5 -56.56 23.14 19.55
N GLU A 6 -57.07 23.25 18.32
CA GLU A 6 -56.44 22.70 17.13
C GLU A 6 -55.15 23.47 16.83
N LYS A 7 -55.20 24.81 16.82
CA LYS A 7 -54.02 25.65 16.63
C LYS A 7 -52.91 25.35 17.64
N HIS A 8 -53.26 25.19 18.93
CA HIS A 8 -52.28 24.85 19.95
C HIS A 8 -51.63 23.47 19.71
N THR A 9 -52.41 22.50 19.26
CA THR A 9 -51.93 21.15 18.97
C THR A 9 -51.00 21.14 17.76
N THR A 10 -51.32 21.92 16.72
CA THR A 10 -50.45 22.11 15.55
C THR A 10 -49.15 22.82 15.92
N ILE A 11 -49.20 23.85 16.79
CA ILE A 11 -47.99 24.52 17.31
C ILE A 11 -47.06 23.53 18.02
N VAL A 12 -47.61 22.66 18.88
CA VAL A 12 -46.84 21.60 19.57
C VAL A 12 -46.21 20.65 18.56
N SER A 13 -46.99 20.20 17.56
CA SER A 13 -46.50 19.30 16.52
C SER A 13 -45.35 19.91 15.72
N LEU A 14 -45.51 21.16 15.24
CA LEU A 14 -44.48 21.87 14.48
C LEU A 14 -43.19 22.07 15.30
N PHE A 15 -43.32 22.39 16.59
CA PHE A 15 -42.15 22.50 17.46
C PHE A 15 -41.41 21.17 17.60
N LYS A 16 -42.14 20.06 17.81
CA LYS A 16 -41.58 18.70 17.87
C LYS A 16 -40.99 18.22 16.55
N GLN A 17 -41.43 18.77 15.42
CA GLN A 17 -40.82 18.55 14.10
C GLN A 17 -39.54 19.36 13.87
N GLY A 18 -39.13 20.20 14.82
CA GLY A 18 -37.90 20.99 14.74
C GLY A 18 -38.09 22.44 14.31
N LYS A 19 -39.32 22.91 14.05
CA LYS A 19 -39.53 24.35 13.80
C LYS A 19 -39.19 25.16 15.04
N THR A 20 -38.45 26.24 14.83
CA THR A 20 -38.06 27.18 15.88
C THR A 20 -39.25 28.02 16.33
N LEU A 21 -39.17 28.59 17.53
CA LEU A 21 -40.20 29.50 18.04
C LEU A 21 -40.43 30.70 17.11
N ALA A 22 -39.39 31.16 16.40
CA ALA A 22 -39.46 32.28 15.48
C ALA A 22 -40.23 31.92 14.19
N GLU A 23 -39.98 30.74 13.62
CA GLU A 23 -40.69 30.26 12.42
C GLU A 23 -42.17 30.01 12.72
N ILE A 24 -42.48 29.40 13.87
CA ILE A 24 -43.87 29.17 14.29
C ILE A 24 -44.56 30.51 14.59
N ALA A 25 -43.87 31.44 15.26
CA ALA A 25 -44.37 32.79 15.52
C ALA A 25 -44.74 33.52 14.22
N ALA A 26 -43.86 33.48 13.21
CA ALA A 26 -44.10 34.07 11.90
C ALA A 26 -45.29 33.41 11.19
N GLN A 27 -45.39 32.07 11.23
CA GLN A 27 -46.46 31.31 10.57
C GLN A 27 -47.87 31.62 11.12
N TYR A 28 -47.99 31.95 12.40
CA TYR A 28 -49.27 32.20 13.05
C TYR A 28 -49.52 33.67 13.45
N SER A 29 -48.64 34.57 13.02
CA SER A 29 -48.64 36.00 13.40
C SER A 29 -48.70 36.20 14.92
N LEU A 30 -47.93 35.42 15.67
CA LEU A 30 -47.83 35.48 17.13
C LEU A 30 -46.42 35.90 17.56
N THR A 31 -46.26 36.40 18.78
CA THR A 31 -44.93 36.65 19.33
C THR A 31 -44.26 35.34 19.78
N ARG A 32 -42.92 35.30 19.78
CA ARG A 32 -42.14 34.15 20.30
C ARG A 32 -42.53 33.79 21.73
N GLN A 33 -42.75 34.81 22.57
CA GLN A 33 -43.18 34.62 23.97
C GLN A 33 -44.54 33.93 24.04
N ARG A 34 -45.48 34.29 23.16
CA ARG A 34 -46.79 33.63 23.12
C ARG A 34 -46.69 32.16 22.72
N ILE A 35 -45.87 31.82 21.73
CA ILE A 35 -45.62 30.41 21.37
C ILE A 35 -45.02 29.65 22.56
N SER A 36 -44.02 30.23 23.25
CA SER A 36 -43.40 29.62 24.43
C SER A 36 -44.43 29.33 25.54
N GLN A 37 -45.33 30.28 25.83
CA GLN A 37 -46.42 30.09 26.79
C GLN A 37 -47.36 28.94 26.38
N ILE A 38 -47.71 28.84 25.09
CA ILE A 38 -48.58 27.77 24.57
C ILE A 38 -47.93 26.40 24.77
N LEU A 39 -46.63 26.29 24.47
CA LEU A 39 -45.86 25.05 24.67
C LEU A 39 -45.77 24.68 26.16
N ALA A 40 -45.45 25.65 27.03
CA ALA A 40 -45.39 25.45 28.47
C ALA A 40 -46.72 24.99 29.06
N ALA A 41 -47.84 25.60 28.62
CA ALA A 41 -49.19 25.22 29.05
C ALA A 41 -49.59 23.80 28.59
N ARG A 42 -48.90 23.23 27.59
CA ARG A 42 -49.09 21.86 27.11
C ARG A 42 -48.01 20.90 27.63
N GLY A 43 -47.18 21.34 28.58
CA GLY A 43 -46.12 20.52 29.18
C GLY A 43 -44.95 20.22 28.24
N VAL A 44 -44.81 20.97 27.14
CA VAL A 44 -43.73 20.73 26.17
C VAL A 44 -42.46 21.44 26.61
N SER A 45 -41.38 20.67 26.77
CA SER A 45 -40.08 21.16 27.19
C SER A 45 -39.27 21.69 26.01
N LYS A 46 -38.34 22.63 26.27
CA LYS A 46 -37.43 23.20 25.26
C LYS A 46 -36.54 22.15 24.58
N TYR A 47 -36.33 20.99 25.20
CA TYR A 47 -35.50 19.91 24.68
C TYR A 47 -36.24 18.99 23.70
N GLU A 48 -37.57 19.06 23.63
CA GLU A 48 -38.38 18.19 22.78
C GLU A 48 -38.50 18.67 21.32
N GLY A 49 -37.91 19.83 20.99
CA GLY A 49 -38.14 20.43 19.68
C GLY A 49 -37.25 21.61 19.33
N GLY A 50 -37.62 22.30 18.26
CA GLY A 50 -36.97 23.51 17.77
C GLY A 50 -35.45 23.38 17.63
N HIS A 51 -34.73 24.33 18.23
CA HIS A 51 -33.27 24.39 18.12
C HIS A 51 -32.54 23.17 18.69
N HIS A 52 -33.06 22.54 19.76
CA HIS A 52 -32.41 21.36 20.34
C HIS A 52 -32.49 20.16 19.41
N LEU A 53 -33.67 19.91 18.84
CA LEU A 53 -33.85 18.85 17.84
C LEU A 53 -32.96 19.09 16.61
N ASN A 54 -32.97 20.30 16.05
CA ASN A 54 -32.16 20.65 14.88
C ASN A 54 -30.65 20.60 15.18
N ALA A 55 -30.22 20.92 16.40
CA ALA A 55 -28.83 20.79 16.81
C ALA A 55 -28.42 19.31 16.93
N ALA A 56 -29.28 18.47 17.49
CA ALA A 56 -29.07 17.02 17.59
C ALA A 56 -29.01 16.38 16.20
N GLN A 57 -29.96 16.68 15.31
CA GLN A 57 -29.97 16.21 13.92
C GLN A 57 -28.70 16.62 13.17
N ARG A 58 -28.34 17.92 13.18
CA ARG A 58 -27.09 18.39 12.55
C ARG A 58 -25.84 17.78 13.17
N SER A 59 -25.86 17.43 14.46
CA SER A 59 -24.74 16.73 15.11
C SER A 59 -24.65 15.29 14.62
N ALA A 60 -25.77 14.58 14.53
CA ALA A 60 -25.87 13.22 14.01
C ALA A 60 -25.45 13.16 12.54
N GLU A 61 -25.94 14.07 11.69
CA GLU A 61 -25.53 14.20 10.29
C GLU A 61 -24.04 14.45 10.15
N ARG A 62 -23.47 15.35 10.95
CA ARG A 62 -22.01 15.60 10.97
C ARG A 62 -21.22 14.37 11.42
N LYS A 63 -21.73 13.61 12.40
CA LYS A 63 -21.12 12.35 12.83
C LYS A 63 -21.14 11.33 11.69
N ALA A 64 -22.30 11.13 11.05
CA ALA A 64 -22.47 10.22 9.93
C ALA A 64 -21.57 10.61 8.73
N ALA A 65 -21.49 11.90 8.40
CA ALA A 65 -20.62 12.40 7.34
C ALA A 65 -19.13 12.14 7.64
N ARG A 66 -18.71 12.33 8.91
CA ARG A 66 -17.34 12.01 9.34
C ARG A 66 -17.05 10.51 9.26
N GLU A 67 -17.99 9.68 9.67
CA GLU A 67 -17.87 8.22 9.58
C GLU A 67 -17.78 7.75 8.13
N LYS A 68 -18.64 8.29 7.25
CA LYS A 68 -18.59 8.02 5.81
C LYS A 68 -17.24 8.41 5.22
N ALA A 69 -16.77 9.64 5.46
CA ALA A 69 -15.47 10.09 4.96
C ALA A 69 -14.30 9.23 5.50
N HIS A 70 -14.42 8.75 6.75
CA HIS A 70 -13.43 7.86 7.34
C HIS A 70 -13.44 6.47 6.67
N MET A 71 -14.63 5.93 6.39
CA MET A 71 -14.83 4.68 5.67
C MET A 71 -14.29 4.77 4.24
N ASP A 72 -14.57 5.87 3.54
CA ASP A 72 -14.09 6.10 2.18
C ASP A 72 -12.56 6.13 2.14
N ARG A 73 -11.93 6.81 3.11
CA ARG A 73 -10.47 6.98 3.19
C ARG A 73 -9.71 5.74 3.66
N TYR A 74 -10.23 5.04 4.66
CA TYR A 74 -9.48 3.98 5.36
C TYR A 74 -10.10 2.59 5.21
N GLY A 75 -11.33 2.48 4.71
CA GLY A 75 -12.06 1.22 4.58
C GLY A 75 -12.66 0.71 5.91
N CYS A 76 -12.66 1.53 6.97
CA CYS A 76 -13.21 1.15 8.27
C CYS A 76 -13.84 2.32 9.02
N THR A 77 -14.61 1.97 10.05
CA THR A 77 -15.13 2.96 11.00
C THR A 77 -14.00 3.57 11.83
N ARG A 78 -14.26 4.74 12.41
CA ARG A 78 -13.30 5.42 13.29
C ARG A 78 -12.98 4.59 14.54
N GLU A 79 -13.97 3.88 15.06
CA GLU A 79 -13.80 3.02 16.24
C GLU A 79 -12.89 1.83 15.95
N GLN A 80 -13.15 1.13 14.84
CA GLN A 80 -12.29 0.04 14.35
C GLN A 80 -10.84 0.52 14.17
N PHE A 81 -10.66 1.68 13.53
CA PHE A 81 -9.33 2.27 13.34
C PHE A 81 -8.61 2.53 14.66
N LEU A 82 -9.30 3.12 15.65
CA LEU A 82 -8.72 3.43 16.95
C LEU A 82 -8.34 2.17 17.74
N SER A 83 -9.14 1.09 17.63
CA SER A 83 -8.85 -0.19 18.28
C SER A 83 -7.51 -0.80 17.80
N VAL A 84 -7.14 -0.55 16.54
CA VAL A 84 -5.94 -1.13 15.91
C VAL A 84 -4.76 -0.17 15.96
N ARG A 85 -4.99 1.14 15.83
CA ARG A 85 -3.92 2.15 15.74
C ARG A 85 -2.96 2.12 16.93
N GLY A 86 -3.49 1.84 18.11
CA GLY A 86 -2.74 1.76 19.37
C GLY A 86 -2.12 0.39 19.64
N ASN A 87 -2.53 -0.65 18.91
CA ASN A 87 -2.04 -2.00 19.14
C ASN A 87 -0.55 -2.06 18.77
N ARG A 88 0.31 -2.31 19.76
CA ARG A 88 1.74 -2.47 19.59
C ARG A 88 2.10 -3.77 20.26
N SER A 89 2.54 -4.75 19.49
CA SER A 89 3.27 -5.87 20.06
C SER A 89 4.59 -5.37 20.63
N GLN A 90 5.15 -6.07 21.62
CA GLN A 90 6.40 -5.65 22.23
C GLN A 90 7.50 -5.52 21.16
N GLY A 91 8.01 -4.30 20.98
CA GLY A 91 9.06 -3.99 20.00
C GLY A 91 8.58 -3.81 18.55
N SER A 92 7.29 -4.01 18.24
CA SER A 92 6.76 -3.83 16.88
C SER A 92 6.19 -2.43 16.63
N LYS A 93 6.24 -1.98 15.38
CA LYS A 93 5.60 -0.72 14.96
C LYS A 93 4.09 -0.89 15.00
N SER A 94 3.36 0.19 15.28
CA SER A 94 1.90 0.11 15.21
C SER A 94 1.43 -0.25 13.78
N PRO A 95 0.30 -0.94 13.61
CA PRO A 95 -0.25 -1.28 12.30
C PRO A 95 -0.32 -0.10 11.34
N TRP A 96 -0.71 1.07 11.85
CA TRP A 96 -0.75 2.30 11.08
C TRP A 96 0.64 2.73 10.54
N GLN A 97 1.68 2.67 11.39
CA GLN A 97 3.04 2.98 10.96
C GLN A 97 3.56 1.95 9.96
N ALA A 98 3.24 0.67 10.16
CA ALA A 98 3.63 -0.40 9.24
C ALA A 98 2.97 -0.23 7.86
N PHE A 99 1.67 0.06 7.81
CA PHE A 99 0.93 0.40 6.59
C PHE A 99 1.58 1.58 5.88
N HIS A 100 1.82 2.69 6.59
CA HIS A 100 2.39 3.89 5.99
C HIS A 100 3.79 3.64 5.42
N ASN A 101 4.66 2.91 6.14
CA ASN A 101 5.99 2.56 5.63
C ASN A 101 5.91 1.71 4.35
N GLN A 102 4.99 0.75 4.31
CA GLN A 102 4.84 -0.10 3.14
C GLN A 102 4.29 0.68 1.93
N TYR A 103 3.31 1.56 2.18
CA TYR A 103 2.78 2.49 1.18
C TYR A 103 3.88 3.38 0.58
N GLN A 104 4.69 4.03 1.42
CA GLN A 104 5.80 4.88 0.96
C GLN A 104 6.83 4.07 0.15
N ASN A 105 7.17 2.85 0.59
CA ASN A 105 8.07 1.98 -0.15
C ASN A 105 7.50 1.58 -1.52
N ALA A 106 6.20 1.34 -1.62
CA ALA A 106 5.54 1.07 -2.90
C ALA A 106 5.62 2.29 -3.84
N LEU A 107 5.33 3.49 -3.33
CA LEU A 107 5.44 4.73 -4.10
C LEU A 107 6.87 4.97 -4.62
N ILE A 108 7.88 4.81 -3.77
CA ILE A 108 9.30 4.96 -4.15
C ILE A 108 9.67 3.95 -5.25
N ARG A 109 9.16 2.72 -5.16
CA ARG A 109 9.35 1.67 -6.18
C ARG A 109 8.45 1.84 -7.41
N LYS A 110 7.63 2.90 -7.47
CA LYS A 110 6.62 3.14 -8.52
C LYS A 110 5.65 1.96 -8.70
N VAL A 111 5.31 1.29 -7.60
CA VAL A 111 4.30 0.24 -7.56
C VAL A 111 2.97 0.86 -7.17
N GLU A 112 1.93 0.60 -7.96
CA GLU A 112 0.58 1.08 -7.69
C GLU A 112 0.04 0.53 -6.35
N TRP A 113 -0.67 1.37 -5.61
CA TRP A 113 -1.23 1.03 -4.31
C TRP A 113 -2.72 1.36 -4.27
N LYS A 114 -3.56 0.32 -4.18
CA LYS A 114 -5.03 0.45 -4.12
C LYS A 114 -5.62 0.00 -2.78
N LEU A 115 -4.84 -0.73 -1.96
CA LEU A 115 -5.29 -1.15 -0.63
C LEU A 115 -5.59 0.04 0.28
N LYS A 116 -6.78 0.05 0.87
CA LYS A 116 -7.07 0.88 2.03
C LYS A 116 -6.43 0.27 3.29
N PHE A 117 -6.29 1.08 4.32
CA PHE A 117 -5.69 0.65 5.58
C PHE A 117 -6.38 -0.59 6.17
N TRP A 118 -7.71 -0.62 6.16
CA TRP A 118 -8.46 -1.73 6.74
C TRP A 118 -8.32 -3.02 5.95
N GLU A 119 -8.36 -2.95 4.61
CA GLU A 119 -8.15 -4.12 3.75
C GLU A 119 -6.74 -4.70 3.97
N TRP A 120 -5.74 -3.82 4.01
CA TRP A 120 -4.37 -4.20 4.34
C TRP A 120 -4.27 -4.88 5.72
N TRP A 121 -5.01 -4.35 6.71
CA TRP A 121 -5.03 -4.90 8.06
C TRP A 121 -5.72 -6.26 8.12
N GLN A 122 -6.85 -6.43 7.42
CA GLN A 122 -7.57 -7.71 7.36
C GLN A 122 -6.69 -8.82 6.78
N VAL A 123 -5.93 -8.56 5.71
CA VAL A 123 -4.99 -9.55 5.16
C VAL A 123 -3.98 -10.02 6.21
N TRP A 124 -3.49 -9.11 7.07
CA TRP A 124 -2.60 -9.50 8.17
C TRP A 124 -3.30 -10.30 9.27
N VAL A 125 -4.51 -9.89 9.66
CA VAL A 125 -5.30 -10.58 10.69
C VAL A 125 -5.67 -11.99 10.24
N GLU A 126 -6.21 -12.13 9.03
CA GLU A 126 -6.61 -13.40 8.42
C GLU A 126 -5.43 -14.37 8.26
N SER A 127 -4.22 -13.84 8.01
CA SER A 127 -3.01 -14.67 7.95
C SER A 127 -2.59 -15.22 9.31
N GLY A 128 -2.97 -14.57 10.41
CA GLY A 128 -2.48 -14.86 11.77
C GLY A 128 -0.99 -14.53 11.99
N LYS A 129 -0.30 -13.92 11.02
CA LYS A 129 1.16 -13.69 11.03
C LYS A 129 1.58 -12.28 11.43
N TRP A 130 0.66 -11.48 11.95
CA TRP A 130 0.95 -10.09 12.35
C TRP A 130 2.08 -10.00 13.39
N GLU A 131 2.05 -10.87 14.40
CA GLU A 131 3.04 -10.89 15.48
C GLU A 131 4.43 -11.33 14.98
N GLU A 132 4.49 -12.11 13.89
CA GLU A 132 5.73 -12.58 13.25
C GLU A 132 6.22 -11.60 12.15
N ARG A 133 5.56 -10.44 12.00
CA ARG A 133 5.98 -9.39 11.06
C ARG A 133 7.24 -8.71 11.57
N GLY A 134 8.26 -8.60 10.72
CA GLY A 134 9.51 -7.99 11.17
C GLY A 134 10.57 -7.84 10.10
N ARG A 135 11.82 -7.97 10.54
CA ARG A 135 13.03 -8.02 9.71
C ARG A 135 13.68 -9.38 9.93
N GLY A 136 14.31 -9.93 8.89
CA GLY A 136 14.98 -11.24 8.95
C GLY A 136 14.35 -12.25 8.00
N ALA A 137 15.06 -13.34 7.72
CA ALA A 137 14.65 -14.33 6.74
C ALA A 137 13.34 -15.05 7.12
N GLU A 138 13.14 -15.29 8.41
CA GLU A 138 11.98 -16.01 8.97
C GLU A 138 10.78 -15.10 9.24
N ALA A 139 11.00 -13.78 9.27
CA ALA A 139 9.93 -12.83 9.50
C ALA A 139 9.00 -12.73 8.28
N TYR A 140 7.74 -12.37 8.53
CA TYR A 140 6.73 -12.29 7.50
C TYR A 140 6.61 -10.88 6.92
N CYS A 141 6.28 -10.81 5.63
CA CYS A 141 5.92 -9.60 4.91
C CYS A 141 4.72 -9.84 3.98
N MET A 142 4.05 -8.76 3.60
CA MET A 142 3.02 -8.79 2.59
C MET A 142 3.67 -8.69 1.21
N CYS A 143 3.40 -9.69 0.38
CA CYS A 143 3.96 -9.88 -0.95
C CYS A 143 2.86 -9.65 -2.00
N ARG A 144 3.26 -9.36 -3.24
CA ARG A 144 2.34 -9.37 -4.40
C ARG A 144 2.45 -10.69 -5.13
N VAL A 145 1.35 -11.20 -5.68
CA VAL A 145 1.37 -12.42 -6.48
C VAL A 145 2.25 -12.20 -7.71
N GLY A 146 3.24 -13.07 -7.90
CA GLY A 146 4.22 -12.92 -8.97
C GLY A 146 5.01 -11.62 -8.95
N ASP A 147 5.13 -10.90 -7.83
CA ASP A 147 5.76 -9.57 -7.74
C ASP A 147 5.28 -8.57 -8.84
N GLU A 148 4.03 -8.70 -9.26
CA GLU A 148 3.41 -7.97 -10.37
C GLU A 148 2.13 -7.25 -9.93
N GLY A 149 1.68 -6.26 -10.71
CA GLY A 149 0.44 -5.53 -10.44
C GLY A 149 0.46 -4.61 -9.22
N ALA A 150 -0.72 -4.11 -8.82
CA ALA A 150 -0.87 -3.22 -7.68
C ALA A 150 -0.90 -3.99 -6.35
N TYR A 151 -0.61 -3.31 -5.23
CA TYR A 151 -1.09 -3.79 -3.93
C TYR A 151 -2.60 -3.57 -3.87
N GLU A 152 -3.37 -4.64 -4.10
CA GLU A 152 -4.84 -4.66 -4.06
C GLU A 152 -5.34 -5.99 -3.49
N VAL A 153 -6.60 -6.01 -3.01
CA VAL A 153 -7.23 -7.23 -2.49
C VAL A 153 -7.23 -8.30 -3.58
N GLY A 154 -6.80 -9.51 -3.25
CA GLY A 154 -6.68 -10.62 -4.19
C GLY A 154 -5.32 -10.71 -4.92
N ASN A 155 -4.54 -9.61 -4.99
CA ASN A 155 -3.17 -9.64 -5.54
C ASN A 155 -2.09 -9.61 -4.45
N VAL A 156 -2.46 -9.79 -3.18
CA VAL A 156 -1.53 -9.78 -2.06
C VAL A 156 -1.69 -11.02 -1.20
N TYR A 157 -0.59 -11.46 -0.61
CA TYR A 157 -0.56 -12.57 0.36
C TYR A 157 0.54 -12.35 1.38
N ILE A 158 0.48 -13.03 2.52
CA ILE A 158 1.51 -12.97 3.55
C ILE A 158 2.45 -14.16 3.40
N SER A 159 3.75 -13.90 3.35
CA SER A 159 4.79 -14.93 3.26
C SER A 159 6.09 -14.47 3.92
N THR A 160 7.07 -15.36 4.01
CA THR A 160 8.36 -15.03 4.62
C THR A 160 9.16 -14.11 3.70
N ILE A 161 9.98 -13.24 4.30
CA ILE A 161 10.87 -12.35 3.56
C ILE A 161 11.84 -13.14 2.68
N LEU A 162 12.31 -14.31 3.15
CA LEU A 162 13.16 -15.20 2.36
C LEU A 162 12.46 -15.68 1.07
N HIS A 163 11.21 -16.10 1.18
CA HIS A 163 10.42 -16.52 0.03
C HIS A 163 10.25 -15.38 -0.96
N ASN A 164 9.82 -14.20 -0.50
CA ASN A 164 9.65 -13.01 -1.35
C ASN A 164 10.96 -12.58 -2.04
N SER A 165 12.08 -12.60 -1.31
CA SER A 165 13.40 -12.25 -1.87
C SER A 165 13.86 -13.26 -2.91
N THR A 166 13.59 -14.55 -2.70
CA THR A 166 13.93 -15.60 -3.65
C THR A 166 13.07 -15.50 -4.90
N LEU A 167 11.75 -15.35 -4.73
CA LEU A 167 10.82 -15.15 -5.83
C LEU A 167 11.18 -13.90 -6.65
N GLY A 168 11.44 -12.76 -6.00
CA GLY A 168 11.84 -11.53 -6.68
C GLY A 168 13.13 -11.68 -7.48
N ARG A 169 14.11 -12.47 -7.01
CA ARG A 169 15.33 -12.77 -7.78
C ARG A 169 15.06 -13.66 -8.98
N THR A 170 14.24 -14.69 -8.81
CA THR A 170 13.85 -15.60 -9.91
C THR A 170 13.07 -14.84 -10.99
N LEU A 171 12.08 -14.04 -10.59
CA LEU A 171 11.27 -13.26 -11.51
C LEU A 171 12.07 -12.13 -12.16
N ALA A 172 12.98 -11.46 -11.43
CA ALA A 172 13.88 -10.49 -12.05
C ALA A 172 14.75 -11.14 -13.13
N PHE A 173 15.18 -12.38 -12.90
CA PHE A 173 15.92 -13.18 -13.87
C PHE A 173 15.06 -13.60 -15.08
N GLU A 174 13.77 -13.87 -14.88
CA GLU A 174 12.84 -14.19 -15.98
C GLU A 174 12.41 -12.95 -16.78
N ARG A 175 12.17 -11.82 -16.10
CA ARG A 175 11.79 -10.52 -16.71
C ARG A 175 12.93 -9.85 -17.47
N THR A 176 14.18 -10.19 -17.16
CA THR A 176 15.31 -9.76 -17.99
C THR A 176 15.38 -10.62 -19.25
N GLU A 177 14.45 -10.37 -20.18
CA GLU A 177 14.41 -10.98 -21.52
C GLU A 177 15.69 -10.74 -22.35
N ARG A 178 16.58 -9.85 -21.91
CA ARG A 178 17.94 -9.74 -22.46
C ARG A 178 18.94 -10.48 -21.57
N ARG A 179 18.90 -11.81 -21.65
CA ARG A 179 20.07 -12.62 -21.29
C ARG A 179 21.25 -12.07 -22.09
N THR A 180 22.27 -11.62 -21.38
CA THR A 180 23.44 -11.02 -22.02
C THR A 180 24.23 -12.08 -22.80
N ALA A 181 25.06 -11.67 -23.74
CA ALA A 181 25.93 -12.62 -24.44
C ALA A 181 26.84 -13.39 -23.46
N LEU A 182 27.36 -12.72 -22.43
CA LEU A 182 28.17 -13.37 -21.40
C LEU A 182 27.38 -14.37 -20.55
N TYR A 183 26.07 -14.14 -20.33
CA TYR A 183 25.21 -15.13 -19.69
C TYR A 183 25.21 -16.46 -20.48
N TYR A 184 25.06 -16.40 -21.80
CA TYR A 184 25.03 -17.60 -22.64
C TYR A 184 26.37 -18.33 -22.64
N VAL A 185 27.49 -17.60 -22.71
CA VAL A 185 28.84 -18.17 -22.55
C VAL A 185 28.96 -18.95 -21.25
N ILE A 186 28.61 -18.33 -20.11
CA ILE A 186 28.72 -18.95 -18.79
C ILE A 186 27.80 -20.18 -18.71
N HIS A 187 26.64 -20.13 -19.34
CA HIS A 187 25.71 -21.26 -19.38
C HIS A 187 26.29 -22.43 -20.20
N SER A 188 26.87 -22.16 -21.38
CA SER A 188 27.53 -23.17 -22.20
C SER A 188 28.78 -23.77 -21.52
N ALA A 189 29.43 -23.00 -20.64
CA ALA A 189 30.55 -23.46 -19.82
C ALA A 189 30.14 -24.28 -18.56
N GLY A 190 28.91 -24.81 -18.50
CA GLY A 190 28.43 -25.62 -17.36
C GLY A 190 27.83 -24.79 -16.21
N GLY A 191 27.58 -23.51 -16.43
CA GLY A 191 26.91 -22.62 -15.49
C GLY A 191 27.81 -21.98 -14.44
N ARG A 192 27.23 -21.04 -13.67
CA ARG A 192 27.97 -20.13 -12.77
C ARG A 192 28.84 -20.84 -11.72
N LYS A 193 28.43 -22.03 -11.26
CA LYS A 193 29.20 -22.81 -10.27
C LYS A 193 30.46 -23.39 -10.88
N ALA A 194 30.35 -24.08 -12.02
CA ALA A 194 31.49 -24.68 -12.71
C ALA A 194 32.53 -23.62 -13.09
N VAL A 195 32.08 -22.51 -13.66
CA VAL A 195 32.97 -21.37 -14.03
C VAL A 195 33.64 -20.75 -12.80
N SER A 196 32.91 -20.64 -11.68
CA SER A 196 33.46 -20.11 -10.42
C SER A 196 34.58 -21.00 -9.87
N GLU A 197 34.39 -22.32 -9.89
CA GLU A 197 35.36 -23.30 -9.43
C GLU A 197 36.60 -23.34 -10.34
N GLU A 198 36.40 -23.37 -11.67
CA GLU A 198 37.50 -23.45 -12.65
C GLU A 198 38.36 -22.17 -12.70
N LEU A 199 37.74 -20.99 -12.58
CA LEU A 199 38.46 -19.71 -12.63
C LEU A 199 38.99 -19.26 -11.27
N GLY A 200 38.63 -19.95 -10.18
CA GLY A 200 38.99 -19.59 -8.81
C GLY A 200 38.39 -18.24 -8.37
N LEU A 201 37.14 -17.97 -8.78
CA LEU A 201 36.46 -16.70 -8.54
C LEU A 201 35.18 -16.90 -7.72
N PRO A 202 34.76 -15.94 -6.88
CA PRO A 202 33.52 -16.06 -6.13
C PRO A 202 32.29 -16.20 -7.03
N ARG A 203 31.37 -17.12 -6.70
CA ARG A 203 30.15 -17.37 -7.48
C ARG A 203 29.29 -16.10 -7.66
N GLN A 204 29.24 -15.24 -6.65
CA GLN A 204 28.50 -13.97 -6.70
C GLN A 204 29.09 -13.04 -7.77
N TYR A 205 30.42 -13.02 -7.92
CA TYR A 205 31.10 -12.22 -8.93
C TYR A 205 30.76 -12.71 -10.34
N ILE A 206 30.81 -14.03 -10.59
CA ILE A 206 30.38 -14.62 -11.86
C ILE A 206 28.92 -14.27 -12.17
N SER A 207 28.06 -14.28 -11.15
CA SER A 207 26.65 -13.90 -11.33
C SER A 207 26.46 -12.44 -11.72
N GLN A 208 27.25 -11.52 -11.14
CA GLN A 208 27.21 -10.10 -11.51
C GLN A 208 27.66 -9.90 -12.96
N LEU A 209 28.77 -10.55 -13.37
CA LEU A 209 29.27 -10.47 -14.75
C LEU A 209 28.24 -11.00 -15.77
N ALA A 210 27.64 -12.17 -15.50
CA ALA A 210 26.59 -12.73 -16.35
C ALA A 210 25.40 -11.77 -16.53
N ASN A 211 25.04 -11.03 -15.49
CA ASN A 211 23.91 -10.11 -15.55
C ASN A 211 24.28 -8.79 -16.22
N ASN A 212 25.52 -8.31 -16.03
CA ASN A 212 26.02 -7.07 -16.64
C ASN A 212 26.42 -7.24 -18.11
N GLY A 213 26.72 -8.46 -18.55
CA GLY A 213 27.01 -8.79 -19.95
C GLY A 213 28.42 -8.46 -20.43
N SER A 214 29.26 -7.90 -19.57
CA SER A 214 30.65 -7.56 -19.90
C SER A 214 31.62 -8.51 -19.23
N MET A 215 32.61 -8.96 -20.01
CA MET A 215 33.77 -9.70 -19.50
C MET A 215 34.90 -8.73 -19.14
N PRO A 216 35.56 -8.85 -17.97
CA PRO A 216 36.69 -8.00 -17.63
C PRO A 216 37.85 -8.16 -18.61
N ASN A 217 38.44 -7.05 -19.08
CA ASN A 217 39.59 -7.09 -20.00
C ASN A 217 40.80 -7.83 -19.41
N CYS A 218 40.99 -7.80 -18.08
CA CYS A 218 42.07 -8.53 -17.44
C CYS A 218 41.97 -10.06 -17.64
N TRP A 219 40.77 -10.60 -17.91
CA TRP A 219 40.60 -12.03 -18.18
C TRP A 219 41.21 -12.47 -19.51
N VAL A 220 41.36 -11.53 -20.46
CA VAL A 220 42.09 -11.79 -21.70
C VAL A 220 43.58 -11.89 -21.40
N ALA A 221 44.11 -10.98 -20.59
CA ALA A 221 45.54 -10.93 -20.26
C ALA A 221 46.00 -12.06 -19.34
N ASP A 222 45.17 -12.50 -18.39
CA ASP A 222 45.52 -13.54 -17.41
C ASP A 222 45.16 -14.97 -17.86
N GLY A 223 44.64 -15.14 -19.08
CA GLY A 223 44.28 -16.43 -19.66
C GLY A 223 42.93 -17.00 -19.20
N ARG A 224 42.18 -16.32 -18.32
CA ARG A 224 40.83 -16.78 -17.92
C ARG A 224 39.84 -16.83 -19.08
N ALA A 225 39.96 -15.94 -20.06
CA ALA A 225 39.14 -15.98 -21.27
C ALA A 225 39.39 -17.27 -22.08
N ALA A 226 40.66 -17.68 -22.22
CA ALA A 226 41.00 -18.92 -22.90
C ALA A 226 40.44 -20.16 -22.17
N LYS A 227 40.57 -20.18 -20.84
CA LYS A 227 39.96 -21.24 -20.01
C LYS A 227 38.45 -21.27 -20.16
N LEU A 228 37.79 -20.11 -20.08
CA LEU A 228 36.35 -20.01 -20.23
C LEU A 228 35.88 -20.48 -21.61
N SER A 229 36.58 -20.12 -22.69
CA SER A 229 36.30 -20.60 -24.05
C SER A 229 36.40 -22.12 -24.12
N ALA A 230 37.47 -22.72 -23.56
CA ALA A 230 37.65 -24.17 -23.53
C ALA A 230 36.50 -24.88 -22.80
N MET A 231 36.02 -24.32 -21.68
CA MET A 231 34.89 -24.87 -20.94
C MET A 231 33.58 -24.91 -21.75
N THR A 232 33.42 -24.04 -22.76
CA THR A 232 32.20 -24.03 -23.60
C THR A 232 32.14 -25.17 -24.61
N GLY A 233 33.17 -26.02 -24.71
CA GLY A 233 33.22 -27.12 -25.67
C GLY A 233 33.25 -26.65 -27.14
N GLY A 234 33.76 -25.45 -27.40
CA GLY A 234 33.85 -24.86 -28.74
C GLY A 234 32.64 -24.02 -29.17
N ALA A 235 31.63 -23.83 -28.30
CA ALA A 235 30.48 -22.98 -28.61
C ALA A 235 30.85 -21.48 -28.73
N TYR A 236 31.94 -21.06 -28.06
CA TYR A 236 32.46 -19.69 -28.12
C TYR A 236 33.98 -19.69 -28.21
N THR A 237 34.55 -18.92 -29.14
CA THR A 237 36.01 -18.79 -29.27
C THR A 237 36.57 -17.73 -28.31
N VAL A 238 37.90 -17.65 -28.22
CA VAL A 238 38.57 -16.60 -27.43
C VAL A 238 38.29 -15.22 -28.03
N GLU A 239 38.21 -15.11 -29.36
CA GLU A 239 37.89 -13.88 -30.07
C GLU A 239 36.46 -13.42 -29.78
N ASP A 240 35.50 -14.34 -29.70
CA ASP A 240 34.13 -14.03 -29.28
C ASP A 240 34.11 -13.43 -27.87
N LEU A 241 34.86 -14.01 -26.95
CA LEU A 241 35.00 -13.49 -25.59
C LEU A 241 35.67 -12.12 -25.55
N VAL A 242 36.70 -11.89 -26.36
CA VAL A 242 37.37 -10.58 -26.47
C VAL A 242 36.39 -9.50 -26.94
N ARG A 243 35.48 -9.81 -27.88
CA ARG A 243 34.42 -8.85 -28.28
C ARG A 243 33.53 -8.46 -27.10
N LEU A 244 33.25 -9.39 -26.18
CA LEU A 244 32.48 -9.12 -24.95
C LEU A 244 33.23 -8.27 -23.92
N SER A 245 34.55 -8.12 -24.05
CA SER A 245 35.36 -7.28 -23.15
C SER A 245 35.52 -5.84 -23.66
N VAL A 246 35.31 -5.61 -24.95
CA VAL A 246 35.48 -4.31 -25.62
C VAL A 246 34.22 -3.43 -25.55
N SER A 247 33.03 -4.02 -25.35
CA SER A 247 31.73 -3.33 -25.41
C SER A 247 31.45 -2.28 -24.31
N LEU A 248 32.41 -1.97 -23.43
CA LEU A 248 32.26 -0.93 -22.38
C LEU A 248 32.73 0.47 -22.81
N LYS A 249 33.36 0.64 -23.99
CA LYS A 249 34.00 1.91 -24.37
C LYS A 249 33.24 2.78 -25.37
N GLN A 250 32.19 2.28 -26.04
CA GLN A 250 31.56 3.03 -27.15
C GLN A 250 30.26 3.76 -26.77
N ASP A 251 29.49 3.27 -25.80
CA ASP A 251 28.18 3.86 -25.49
C ASP A 251 28.23 5.11 -24.59
N SER A 252 29.39 5.47 -24.03
CA SER A 252 29.52 6.62 -23.13
C SER A 252 30.01 7.91 -23.79
N ASN A 253 30.26 7.93 -25.10
CA ASN A 253 30.80 9.10 -25.82
C ASN A 253 29.91 9.65 -26.94
N GLU A 254 28.76 9.03 -27.27
CA GLU A 254 27.87 9.51 -28.35
C GLU A 254 26.66 10.34 -27.88
N GLU A 255 26.40 10.48 -26.57
CA GLU A 255 25.31 11.34 -26.06
C GLU A 255 25.77 12.76 -25.61
N ALA A 256 26.99 13.17 -25.94
CA ALA A 256 27.54 14.48 -25.55
C ALA A 256 28.09 15.32 -26.73
N ALA A 257 27.44 15.24 -27.90
CA ALA A 257 27.70 16.13 -29.05
C ALA A 257 26.38 16.69 -29.60
#